data_AF-A0A9Q0YPA8-F1
#
_entry.id   AF-A0A9Q0YPA8-F1
#
_cell.length_a   1.000
_cell.length_b   1.000
_cell.length_c   1.000
_cell.angle_alpha   90.00
_cell.angle_beta   90.00
_cell.angle_gamma   90.00
#
_symmetry.space_group_name_H-M   'P 1'
#
loop_
_entity.id
_entity.type
_entity.pdbx_description
1 polymer ?
#
loop_
_entity_poly.entity_id
_entity_poly.type
_entity_poly.pdbx_seq_one_letter_code
_entity_poly.pdbx_strand_id
1 'polypeptide(L)'
;MVTYEVVACGTKRGRELLVDNRGYTFNVKRRWTNATDWQCTVRQKNSRCPATVVQHQRFEFTAGHQRHSHPAHPGSATVAKVRASVKERAKEHLFKLSAACE
;
A
#
# COMPACT_ATOMS: atom_id res chain seq x y z
N MET A 1 19.49 -2.50 -1.30
CA MET A 1 18.43 -3.34 -0.72
C MET A 1 17.10 -2.63 -0.85
N VAL A 2 16.03 -3.34 -1.20
CA VAL A 2 14.68 -2.78 -1.36
C VAL A 2 13.89 -3.18 -0.13
N THR A 3 13.30 -2.21 0.58
CA THR A 3 12.53 -2.48 1.81
C THR A 3 11.06 -2.20 1.55
N TYR A 4 10.23 -3.18 1.88
CA TYR A 4 8.79 -3.10 1.69
C TYR A 4 8.08 -2.93 3.03
N GLU A 5 7.05 -2.09 3.04
CA GLU A 5 6.23 -1.83 4.21
C GLU A 5 4.75 -1.96 3.83
N VAL A 6 4.01 -2.75 4.60
CA VAL A 6 2.56 -2.88 4.43
C VAL A 6 1.88 -1.85 5.33
N VAL A 7 1.23 -0.87 4.72
CA VAL A 7 0.46 0.15 5.42
C VAL A 7 -1.00 -0.27 5.47
N ALA A 8 -1.47 -0.61 6.68
CA ALA A 8 -2.90 -0.83 6.93
C ALA A 8 -3.68 0.46 6.59
N CYS A 9 -4.82 0.33 5.92
CA CYS A 9 -5.65 1.48 5.47
C CYS A 9 -4.96 2.52 4.55
N GLY A 10 -3.82 2.21 3.92
CA GLY A 10 -3.05 3.15 3.10
C GLY A 10 -3.72 3.59 1.78
N THR A 11 -4.70 2.84 1.27
CA THR A 11 -5.43 3.21 0.04
C THR A 11 -6.55 4.22 0.30
N LYS A 12 -7.05 4.91 -0.74
CA LYS A 12 -8.22 5.82 -0.64
C LYS A 12 -9.43 5.13 0.01
N ARG A 13 -9.67 3.85 -0.32
CA ARG A 13 -10.79 3.03 0.22
C ARG A 13 -10.46 2.30 1.53
N GLY A 14 -9.32 2.57 2.17
CA GLY A 14 -8.97 1.96 3.47
C GLY A 14 -8.52 0.50 3.40
N ARG A 15 -8.19 -0.01 2.22
CA ARG A 15 -7.49 -1.30 2.05
C ARG A 15 -5.99 -1.15 2.30
N GLU A 16 -5.32 -2.27 2.61
CA GLU A 16 -3.86 -2.31 2.72
C GLU A 16 -3.17 -1.83 1.45
N LEU A 17 -2.05 -1.15 1.64
CA LEU A 17 -1.17 -0.67 0.58
C LEU A 17 0.26 -1.10 0.91
N LEU A 18 0.91 -1.81 0.00
CA LEU A 18 2.34 -2.09 0.10
C LEU A 18 3.11 -0.92 -0.50
N VAL A 19 4.13 -0.44 0.19
CA VAL A 19 4.98 0.65 -0.27
C VAL A 19 6.45 0.23 -0.21
N ASP A 20 7.17 0.56 -1.27
CA ASP A 20 8.62 0.39 -1.37
C ASP A 20 9.34 1.68 -0.96
N ASN A 21 10.54 1.59 -0.38
CA ASN A 21 11.40 2.72 -0.04
C ASN A 21 11.74 3.60 -1.24
N ARG A 22 11.72 3.06 -2.46
CA ARG A 22 11.91 3.81 -3.70
C ARG A 22 10.73 4.71 -4.03
N GLY A 23 9.59 4.51 -3.39
CA GLY A 23 8.35 5.24 -3.65
C GLY A 23 7.43 4.57 -4.67
N TYR A 24 7.55 3.26 -4.85
CA TYR A 24 6.54 2.48 -5.58
C TYR A 24 5.45 2.03 -4.63
N THR A 25 4.21 2.02 -5.11
CA THR A 25 3.05 1.57 -4.34
C THR A 25 2.35 0.42 -5.04
N PHE A 26 1.87 -0.54 -4.26
CA PHE A 26 1.21 -1.74 -4.74
C PHE A 26 -0.09 -2.00 -3.96
N ASN A 27 -1.11 -2.43 -4.69
CA ASN A 27 -2.38 -2.89 -4.14
C ASN A 27 -2.39 -4.42 -4.10
N VAL A 28 -3.18 -4.98 -3.18
CA VAL A 28 -3.48 -6.42 -3.18
C VAL A 28 -4.18 -6.79 -4.48
N LYS A 29 -3.56 -7.69 -5.25
CA LYS A 29 -4.13 -8.29 -6.45
C LYS A 29 -4.88 -9.57 -6.09
N ARG A 30 -4.25 -10.46 -5.32
CA ARG A 30 -4.82 -11.73 -4.85
C ARG A 30 -4.21 -12.11 -3.50
N ARG A 31 -4.97 -12.82 -2.67
CA ARG A 31 -4.46 -13.46 -1.45
C ARG A 31 -4.52 -14.98 -1.63
N TRP A 32 -3.45 -15.65 -1.24
CA TRP A 32 -3.37 -17.10 -1.13
C TRP A 32 -3.19 -17.48 0.33
N THR A 33 -3.31 -18.78 0.63
CA THR A 33 -3.08 -19.32 1.98
C THR A 33 -1.69 -18.98 2.53
N ASN A 34 -0.67 -18.98 1.67
CA ASN A 34 0.73 -18.83 2.08
C ASN A 34 1.44 -17.60 1.47
N ALA A 35 0.73 -16.82 0.65
CA ALA A 35 1.32 -15.67 -0.02
C ALA A 35 0.28 -14.60 -0.35
N THR A 36 0.72 -13.35 -0.54
CA THR A 36 -0.10 -12.27 -1.07
C THR A 36 0.55 -11.70 -2.31
N ASP A 37 -0.22 -11.65 -3.38
CA ASP A 37 0.15 -11.07 -4.65
C ASP A 37 -0.16 -9.58 -4.64
N TRP A 38 0.86 -8.75 -4.82
CA TRP A 38 0.77 -7.31 -4.91
C TRP A 38 1.01 -6.85 -6.33
N GLN A 39 0.22 -5.88 -6.79
CA GLN A 39 0.34 -5.30 -8.12
C GLN A 39 0.45 -3.78 -8.03
N CYS A 40 1.34 -3.21 -8.83
CA CYS A 40 1.54 -1.77 -8.86
C CYS A 40 0.23 -0.99 -9.09
N THR A 41 0.07 0.12 -8.38
CA THR A 41 -1.15 0.94 -8.44
C THR A 41 -1.19 1.85 -9.68
N VAL A 42 -0.03 2.17 -10.26
CA VAL A 42 0.11 3.13 -11.36
C VAL A 42 -0.50 2.57 -12.66
N ARG A 43 -1.39 3.35 -13.24
CA ARG A 43 -1.99 3.14 -14.56
C ARG A 43 -1.54 4.28 -15.46
N GLN A 44 -0.87 3.93 -16.56
CA GLN A 44 -0.60 4.87 -17.64
C GLN A 44 -1.82 4.92 -18.58
N LYS A 45 -1.82 5.87 -19.52
CA LYS A 45 -2.96 6.19 -20.37
C LYS A 45 -3.54 4.98 -21.11
N ASN A 46 -2.70 4.05 -21.55
CA ASN A 46 -3.10 2.88 -22.35
C ASN A 46 -2.80 1.54 -21.67
N SER A 47 -2.09 1.50 -20.54
CA SER A 47 -1.69 0.25 -19.91
C SER A 47 -1.45 0.41 -18.41
N ARG A 48 -1.62 -0.69 -17.66
CA ARG A 48 -1.23 -0.75 -16.26
C ARG A 48 0.24 -1.10 -16.15
N CYS A 49 0.91 -0.57 -15.12
CA CYS A 49 2.26 -1.02 -14.81
C CYS A 49 2.28 -2.54 -14.53
N PRO A 50 3.14 -3.31 -15.22
CA PRO A 50 3.15 -4.77 -15.10
C PRO A 50 3.86 -5.27 -13.84
N ALA A 51 4.55 -4.39 -13.11
CA ALA A 51 5.28 -4.74 -11.90
C ALA A 51 4.39 -5.34 -10.80
N THR A 52 4.87 -6.46 -10.25
CA THR A 52 4.24 -7.21 -9.16
C THR A 52 5.24 -7.51 -8.07
N VAL A 53 4.75 -7.76 -6.86
CA VAL A 53 5.55 -8.21 -5.71
C VAL A 53 4.78 -9.34 -5.04
N VAL A 54 5.46 -10.40 -4.67
CA VAL A 54 4.87 -11.51 -3.90
C VAL A 54 5.36 -11.38 -2.47
N GLN A 55 4.43 -11.34 -1.52
CA GLN A 55 4.72 -11.40 -0.09
C GLN A 55 4.48 -12.82 0.40
N HIS A 56 5.50 -13.49 0.93
CA HIS A 56 5.38 -14.81 1.54
C HIS A 56 5.10 -14.69 3.05
N GLN A 57 4.65 -15.78 3.67
CA GLN A 57 4.26 -15.85 5.09
C GLN A 57 5.30 -15.33 6.10
N ARG A 58 6.60 -15.37 5.78
CA ARG A 58 7.71 -14.96 6.68
C ARG A 58 8.21 -13.52 6.46
N PHE A 59 7.36 -12.62 5.95
CA PHE A 59 7.75 -11.25 5.58
C PHE A 59 8.82 -11.18 4.49
N GLU A 60 8.98 -12.26 3.73
CA GLU A 60 9.85 -12.29 2.55
C GLU A 60 9.08 -11.68 1.37
N PHE A 61 9.68 -10.68 0.75
CA PHE A 61 9.11 -10.00 -0.41
C PHE A 61 9.96 -10.28 -1.64
N THR A 62 9.35 -10.92 -2.63
CA THR A 62 9.98 -11.23 -3.90
C THR A 62 9.42 -10.31 -4.96
N ALA A 63 10.27 -9.44 -5.53
CA ALA A 63 9.88 -8.66 -6.69
C ALA A 63 9.63 -9.60 -7.88
N GLY A 64 8.51 -9.40 -8.58
CA GLY A 64 8.22 -10.13 -9.80
C GLY A 64 9.20 -9.80 -10.92
N HIS A 65 9.19 -10.62 -11.97
CA HIS A 65 10.10 -10.47 -13.11
C HIS A 65 9.88 -9.16 -13.90
N GLN A 66 8.65 -8.64 -13.90
CA GLN A 66 8.28 -7.47 -14.69
C GLN A 66 8.73 -6.16 -14.03
N ARG A 67 9.40 -5.31 -14.81
CA ARG A 67 9.90 -4.01 -14.36
C ARG A 67 8.79 -2.94 -14.37
N HIS A 68 9.01 -1.88 -13.59
CA HIS A 68 8.12 -0.72 -13.63
C HIS A 68 8.23 0.01 -14.97
N SER A 69 7.08 0.36 -15.54
CA SER A 69 6.99 1.14 -16.79
C SER A 69 6.91 2.65 -16.55
N HIS A 70 7.15 3.11 -15.32
CA HIS A 70 7.01 4.49 -14.90
C HIS A 70 8.08 4.86 -13.87
N PRO A 71 8.41 6.16 -13.73
CA PRO A 71 9.38 6.60 -12.73
C PRO A 71 8.86 6.37 -11.31
N ALA A 72 9.80 6.12 -10.40
CA ALA A 72 9.53 6.10 -8.97
C ALA A 72 9.04 7.47 -8.52
N HIS A 73 8.08 7.52 -7.60
CA HIS A 73 7.62 8.76 -7.00
C HIS A 73 8.16 8.84 -5.56
N PRO A 74 9.34 9.43 -5.36
CA PRO A 74 9.94 9.54 -4.04
C PRO A 74 8.99 10.29 -3.09
N GLY A 75 8.90 9.84 -1.84
CA GLY A 75 7.94 10.35 -0.87
C GLY A 75 6.57 9.67 -0.89
N SER A 76 6.30 8.72 -1.81
CA SER A 76 5.05 7.94 -1.77
C SER A 76 4.87 7.16 -0.46
N ALA A 77 5.97 6.69 0.15
CA ALA A 77 5.96 6.09 1.49
C ALA A 77 5.48 7.09 2.55
N THR A 78 6.05 8.29 2.57
CA THR A 78 5.64 9.36 3.49
C THR A 78 4.17 9.75 3.30
N VAL A 79 3.72 9.93 2.05
CA VAL A 79 2.32 10.24 1.75
C VAL A 79 1.38 9.13 2.20
N ALA A 80 1.74 7.85 2.00
CA ALA A 80 0.95 6.72 2.44
C ALA A 80 0.82 6.67 3.96
N LYS A 81 1.92 6.86 4.70
CA LYS A 81 1.93 6.91 6.17
C LYS A 81 1.11 8.06 6.70
N VAL A 82 1.32 9.28 6.20
CA VAL A 82 0.54 10.47 6.61
C VAL A 82 -0.95 10.25 6.39
N ARG A 83 -1.35 9.68 5.24
CA ARG A 83 -2.75 9.36 4.97
C ARG A 83 -3.32 8.31 5.93
N ALA A 84 -2.55 7.27 6.26
CA ALA A 84 -2.97 6.24 7.21
C ALA A 84 -3.18 6.85 8.61
N SER A 85 -2.21 7.61 9.11
CA SER A 85 -2.30 8.29 10.42
C SER A 85 -3.45 9.29 10.49
N VAL A 86 -3.69 10.08 9.42
CA VAL A 86 -4.83 11.02 9.38
C VAL A 86 -6.16 10.27 9.46
N LYS A 87 -6.29 9.13 8.77
CA LYS A 87 -7.51 8.31 8.82
C LYS A 87 -7.75 7.69 10.18
N GLU A 88 -6.70 7.22 10.85
CA GLU A 88 -6.79 6.67 12.20
C GLU A 88 -7.29 7.74 13.17
N ARG A 89 -6.61 8.88 13.20
CA ARG A 89 -6.99 10.03 14.06
C ARG A 89 -8.40 10.55 13.78
N ALA A 90 -8.82 10.55 12.50
CA ALA A 90 -10.18 10.95 12.15
C ALA A 90 -11.25 10.00 12.72
N LYS A 91 -10.99 8.68 12.73
CA LYS A 91 -11.89 7.70 13.35
C LYS A 91 -11.96 7.89 14.86
N GLU A 92 -10.83 8.08 15.52
CA GLU A 92 -10.79 8.33 16.96
C GLU A 92 -11.54 9.60 17.35
N HIS A 93 -11.41 10.66 16.57
CA HIS A 93 -12.11 11.92 16.81
C HIS A 93 -13.63 11.78 16.64
N LEU A 94 -14.08 11.08 15.60
CA LEU A 94 -15.52 10.78 15.42
C LEU A 94 -16.07 9.92 16.56
N PHE A 95 -15.30 8.95 17.04
CA PHE A 95 -15.68 8.10 18.17
C PHE A 95 -15.77 8.88 19.49
N LYS A 96 -14.81 9.77 19.76
CA LYS A 96 -14.82 10.64 20.96
C LYS A 96 -16.00 11.62 20.96
N LEU A 97 -16.41 12.11 19.80
CA LEU A 97 -17.57 12.99 19.69
C LEU A 97 -18.90 12.27 19.91
N SER A 98 -19.01 10.99 19.54
CA SER A 98 -20.26 10.24 19.76
C SER A 98 -20.45 9.76 21.20
N ALA A 99 -19.36 9.60 21.97
CA ALA A 99 -19.39 9.15 23.35
C ALA A 99 -19.62 10.27 24.39
N ALA A 100 -19.68 11.54 23.96
CA ALA A 100 -19.83 12.70 24.84
C ALA A 100 -21.29 13.18 25.00
N CYS A 101 -22.27 12.37 24.60
CA CYS A 101 -23.70 12.69 24.65
C CYS A 101 -24.51 11.71 25.54
N GLU A 102 -23.87 11.09 26.54
CA GLU A 102 -24.53 10.31 27.61
C GLU A 102 -24.52 11.08 28.93
#